data_AF-A0A1B0BLD1-F1
#
_entry.id   AF-A0A1B0BLD1-F1
#
_cell.length_a   1.000
_cell.length_b   1.000
_cell.length_c   1.000
_cell.angle_alpha   90.00
_cell.angle_beta   90.00
_cell.angle_gamma   90.00
#
_symmetry.space_group_name_H-M   'P 1'
#
loop_
_entity.id
_entity.type
_entity.pdbx_description
1 polymer ?
#
loop_
_entity_poly.entity_id
_entity_poly.type
_entity_poly.pdbx_seq_one_letter_code
_entity_poly.pdbx_strand_id
1 'polypeptide(L)'
;MSLLHLKGRVLVKSGGFSTQLAKHVGDKIVGDLLRGSRFDKENPEAVTQTHLDFLEFGADIIVTNTYQSSVEGFTKHLNLTKEESIDLMRESVKLAMQAKNKYLERLKDCNRHKEP
;
A
#
# COMPACT_ATOMS: atom_id res chain seq x y z
N MET A 1 -6.41 5.00 20.97
CA MET A 1 -6.41 3.52 20.86
C MET A 1 -5.13 3.00 21.49
N SER A 2 -5.21 2.38 22.67
CA SER A 2 -4.05 1.84 23.40
C SER A 2 -3.63 0.48 22.83
N LEU A 3 -2.32 0.22 22.74
CA LEU A 3 -1.74 -1.07 22.34
C LEU A 3 -2.21 -2.25 23.22
N LEU A 4 -2.79 -1.98 24.41
CA LEU A 4 -3.36 -2.98 25.30
C LEU A 4 -4.50 -3.79 24.66
N HIS A 5 -5.24 -3.23 23.69
CA HIS A 5 -6.35 -3.95 23.03
C HIS A 5 -5.88 -5.07 22.08
N LEU A 6 -4.60 -5.10 21.69
CA LEU A 6 -4.07 -6.13 20.79
C LEU A 6 -3.64 -7.40 21.51
N LYS A 7 -3.55 -7.38 22.85
CA LYS A 7 -3.01 -8.49 23.64
C LYS A 7 -3.97 -9.69 23.58
N GLY A 8 -3.49 -10.81 23.02
CA GLY A 8 -4.26 -12.05 22.88
C GLY A 8 -5.17 -12.12 21.64
N ARG A 9 -5.12 -11.12 20.76
CA ARG A 9 -5.90 -11.10 19.52
C ARG A 9 -5.08 -11.62 18.33
N VAL A 10 -5.68 -12.44 17.48
CA VAL A 10 -5.10 -12.80 16.18
C VAL A 10 -5.21 -11.58 15.26
N LEU A 11 -4.14 -11.25 14.55
CA LEU A 11 -4.10 -10.15 13.59
C LEU A 11 -4.09 -10.68 12.16
N VAL A 12 -4.83 -10.03 11.28
CA VAL A 12 -4.93 -10.40 9.87
C VAL A 12 -3.98 -9.56 9.03
N LYS A 13 -3.09 -10.22 8.28
CA LYS A 13 -2.19 -9.56 7.34
C LYS A 13 -2.83 -9.47 5.95
N SER A 14 -2.58 -8.35 5.27
CA SER A 14 -2.84 -8.16 3.84
C SER A 14 -2.32 -9.31 2.96
N GLY A 15 -3.11 -9.64 1.94
CA GLY A 15 -2.83 -10.69 0.96
C GLY A 15 -1.87 -10.25 -0.16
N GLY A 16 -1.97 -10.91 -1.32
CA GLY A 16 -1.11 -10.63 -2.47
C GLY A 16 -1.36 -9.26 -3.10
N PHE A 17 -0.38 -8.36 -3.00
CA PHE A 17 -0.53 -6.97 -3.46
C PHE A 17 -0.79 -6.87 -4.97
N SER A 18 0.01 -7.55 -5.80
CA SER A 18 -0.10 -7.49 -7.26
C SER A 18 -1.47 -7.93 -7.79
N THR A 19 -2.07 -8.97 -7.19
CA THR A 19 -3.40 -9.45 -7.60
C THR A 19 -4.48 -8.41 -7.30
N GLN A 20 -4.40 -7.74 -6.15
CA GLN A 20 -5.36 -6.69 -5.82
C GLN A 20 -5.11 -5.42 -6.66
N LEU A 21 -3.84 -5.06 -6.88
CA LEU A 21 -3.47 -3.93 -7.75
C LEU A 21 -3.98 -4.10 -9.18
N ALA A 22 -4.04 -5.34 -9.69
CA ALA A 22 -4.54 -5.63 -11.04
C ALA A 22 -5.99 -5.16 -11.25
N LYS A 23 -6.79 -5.08 -10.19
CA LYS A 23 -8.16 -4.55 -10.25
C LYS A 23 -8.21 -3.05 -10.53
N HIS A 24 -7.13 -2.33 -10.24
CA HIS A 24 -7.02 -0.87 -10.39
C HIS A 24 -6.25 -0.46 -11.65
N VAL A 25 -5.28 -1.27 -12.09
CA VAL A 25 -4.41 -0.94 -13.24
C VAL A 25 -4.60 -1.85 -14.46
N GLY A 26 -5.47 -2.87 -14.36
CA GLY A 26 -5.73 -3.87 -15.39
C GLY A 26 -4.57 -4.85 -15.59
N ASP A 27 -4.50 -5.46 -16.79
CA ASP A 27 -3.51 -6.48 -17.16
C ASP A 27 -2.06 -5.95 -17.32
N LYS A 28 -1.81 -4.67 -17.01
CA LYS A 28 -0.49 -4.02 -17.08
C LYS A 28 0.53 -4.60 -16.09
N ILE A 29 0.12 -5.52 -15.23
CA ILE A 29 0.97 -6.21 -14.25
C ILE A 29 1.69 -7.40 -14.89
N VAL A 30 1.46 -7.77 -16.16
CA VAL A 30 2.10 -8.94 -16.79
C VAL A 30 3.38 -8.57 -17.58
N GLY A 31 4.53 -9.12 -17.19
CA GLY A 31 5.74 -9.26 -18.02
C GLY A 31 7.06 -8.79 -17.40
N ASP A 32 7.04 -7.91 -16.40
CA ASP A 32 8.25 -7.20 -15.94
C ASP A 32 8.83 -7.78 -14.62
N LEU A 33 10.04 -7.38 -14.23
CA LEU A 33 10.70 -7.72 -12.97
C LEU A 33 10.35 -6.73 -11.83
N LEU A 34 9.81 -5.54 -12.13
CA LEU A 34 9.41 -4.49 -11.15
C LEU A 34 7.89 -4.26 -11.07
N ARG A 35 7.10 -5.29 -11.38
CA ARG A 35 5.65 -5.23 -11.68
C ARG A 35 4.82 -4.47 -10.65
N GLY A 36 5.19 -4.52 -9.37
CA GLY A 36 4.50 -3.81 -8.30
C GLY A 36 5.05 -2.39 -8.11
N SER A 37 6.31 -2.27 -7.75
CA SER A 37 6.93 -1.03 -7.25
C SER A 37 7.00 0.11 -8.27
N ARG A 38 6.96 -0.19 -9.58
CA ARG A 38 6.87 0.87 -10.61
C ARG A 38 5.61 1.72 -10.48
N PHE A 39 4.51 1.13 -10.01
CA PHE A 39 3.24 1.84 -9.86
C PHE A 39 3.26 2.85 -8.73
N ASP A 40 4.23 2.78 -7.81
CA ASP A 40 4.45 3.84 -6.82
C ASP A 40 4.77 5.18 -7.50
N LYS A 41 5.39 5.15 -8.70
CA LYS A 41 5.64 6.31 -9.56
C LYS A 41 4.56 6.50 -10.62
N GLU A 42 4.16 5.44 -11.31
CA GLU A 42 3.27 5.54 -12.48
C GLU A 42 1.79 5.74 -12.13
N ASN A 43 1.33 5.14 -11.02
CA ASN A 43 -0.07 5.23 -10.59
C ASN A 43 -0.17 5.13 -9.05
N PRO A 44 0.30 6.15 -8.32
CA PRO A 44 0.30 6.17 -6.86
C PRO A 44 -1.12 6.08 -6.26
N GLU A 45 -2.13 6.55 -6.98
CA GLU A 45 -3.53 6.44 -6.57
C GLU A 45 -3.99 4.98 -6.52
N ALA A 46 -3.69 4.18 -7.56
CA ALA A 46 -4.00 2.76 -7.58
C ALA A 46 -3.30 1.99 -6.45
N VAL A 47 -2.05 2.34 -6.13
CA VAL A 47 -1.30 1.75 -4.99
C VAL A 47 -1.99 2.09 -3.67
N THR A 48 -2.37 3.35 -3.48
CA THR A 48 -3.09 3.80 -2.28
C THR A 48 -4.44 3.11 -2.14
N GLN A 49 -5.20 2.99 -3.23
CA GLN A 49 -6.50 2.32 -3.23
C GLN A 49 -6.34 0.82 -2.95
N THR A 50 -5.30 0.18 -3.48
CA THR A 50 -4.98 -1.24 -3.18
C THR A 50 -4.73 -1.46 -1.70
N HIS A 51 -3.96 -0.59 -1.04
CA HIS A 51 -3.76 -0.66 0.41
C HIS A 51 -5.06 -0.42 1.19
N LEU A 52 -5.88 0.53 0.73
CA LEU A 52 -7.16 0.86 1.35
C LEU A 52 -8.11 -0.35 1.29
N ASP A 53 -8.21 -1.02 0.15
CA ASP A 53 -9.04 -2.22 -0.02
C ASP A 53 -8.71 -3.29 1.02
N PHE A 54 -7.41 -3.54 1.30
CA PHE A 54 -7.03 -4.51 2.33
C PHE A 54 -7.54 -4.13 3.72
N LEU A 55 -7.45 -2.86 4.08
CA LEU A 55 -7.95 -2.36 5.36
C LEU A 55 -9.48 -2.48 5.45
N GLU A 56 -10.18 -2.14 4.36
CA GLU A 56 -11.64 -2.23 4.28
C GLU A 56 -12.16 -3.68 4.30
N PHE A 57 -11.35 -4.62 3.81
CA PHE A 57 -11.63 -6.06 3.92
C PHE A 57 -11.10 -6.68 5.23
N GLY A 58 -10.73 -5.86 6.21
CA GLY A 58 -10.46 -6.32 7.58
C GLY A 58 -9.01 -6.71 7.87
N ALA A 59 -8.05 -6.35 7.01
CA ALA A 59 -6.64 -6.51 7.36
C ALA A 59 -6.27 -5.54 8.49
N ASP A 60 -5.63 -6.07 9.54
CA ASP A 60 -5.02 -5.28 10.60
C ASP A 60 -3.62 -4.77 10.19
N ILE A 61 -2.95 -5.51 9.29
CA ILE A 61 -1.55 -5.25 8.90
C ILE A 61 -1.45 -5.15 7.37
N ILE A 62 -1.15 -3.96 6.87
CA ILE A 62 -0.74 -3.75 5.47
C ILE A 62 0.79 -3.74 5.33
N VAL A 63 1.29 -4.25 4.21
CA VAL A 63 2.72 -4.22 3.85
C VAL A 63 2.91 -3.29 2.67
N THR A 64 3.95 -2.47 2.69
CA THR A 64 4.32 -1.55 1.59
C THR A 64 4.64 -2.31 0.30
N ASN A 65 4.50 -1.64 -0.85
CA ASN A 65 4.79 -2.19 -2.18
C ASN A 65 6.31 -2.24 -2.49
N THR A 66 7.10 -2.68 -1.51
CA THR A 66 8.57 -2.57 -1.54
C THR A 66 9.30 -3.88 -1.67
N TYR A 67 8.61 -5.00 -1.95
CA TYR A 67 9.24 -6.32 -2.02
C TYR A 67 10.39 -6.40 -3.04
N GLN A 68 10.23 -5.72 -4.19
CA GLN A 68 11.23 -5.66 -5.27
C GLN A 68 11.92 -4.29 -5.39
N SER A 69 11.65 -3.38 -4.46
CA SER A 69 12.22 -2.03 -4.52
C SER A 69 13.68 -2.07 -4.07
N SER A 70 14.58 -1.71 -4.97
CA SER A 70 16.01 -1.57 -4.69
C SER A 70 16.60 -0.47 -5.56
N VAL A 71 17.67 0.18 -5.07
CA VAL A 71 18.40 1.19 -5.85
C VAL A 71 18.89 0.60 -7.17
N GLU A 72 19.51 -0.58 -7.13
CA GLU A 72 20.00 -1.25 -8.34
C GLU A 72 18.86 -1.56 -9.32
N GLY A 73 17.73 -2.10 -8.84
CA GLY A 73 16.59 -2.43 -9.68
C GLY A 73 15.99 -1.18 -10.33
N PHE A 74 15.81 -0.10 -9.56
CA PHE A 74 15.27 1.15 -10.06
C PHE A 74 16.20 1.87 -11.04
N THR A 75 17.51 1.90 -10.77
CA THR A 75 18.46 2.46 -11.73
C THR A 75 18.49 1.65 -13.01
N LYS A 76 18.49 0.31 -12.92
CA LYS A 76 18.58 -0.57 -14.10
C LYS A 76 17.32 -0.59 -14.96
N HIS A 77 16.14 -0.54 -14.35
CA HIS A 77 14.88 -0.79 -15.05
C HIS A 77 13.98 0.45 -15.18
N LEU A 78 14.15 1.46 -14.33
CA LEU A 78 13.37 2.71 -14.36
C LEU A 78 14.23 3.94 -14.71
N ASN A 79 15.54 3.75 -14.96
CA ASN A 79 16.51 4.82 -15.24
C ASN A 79 16.53 5.92 -14.17
N LEU A 80 16.33 5.56 -12.90
CA LEU A 80 16.38 6.48 -11.77
C LEU A 80 17.81 6.64 -11.26
N THR A 81 18.13 7.85 -10.79
CA THR A 81 19.29 8.08 -9.94
C THR A 81 19.17 7.34 -8.60
N LYS A 82 20.27 7.28 -7.85
CA LYS A 82 20.28 6.67 -6.51
C LYS A 82 19.32 7.42 -5.57
N GLU A 83 19.33 8.74 -5.62
CA GLU A 83 18.50 9.62 -4.80
C GLU A 83 17.02 9.41 -5.13
N GLU A 84 16.64 9.46 -6.42
CA GLU A 84 15.26 9.20 -6.87
C GLU A 84 14.78 7.80 -6.50
N SER A 85 15.67 6.81 -6.52
CA SER A 85 15.35 5.44 -6.11
C SER A 85 15.01 5.35 -4.62
N ILE A 86 15.77 6.04 -3.77
CA ILE A 86 15.50 6.12 -2.33
C ILE A 86 14.20 6.87 -2.07
N ASP A 87 13.97 7.94 -2.81
CA ASP A 87 12.73 8.72 -2.68
C ASP A 87 11.51 7.93 -3.11
N LEU A 88 11.61 7.09 -4.15
CA LEU A 88 10.53 6.20 -4.54
C LEU A 88 10.23 5.14 -3.47
N MET A 89 11.25 4.58 -2.80
CA MET A 89 11.04 3.68 -1.66
C MET A 89 10.32 4.39 -0.50
N ARG A 90 10.68 5.64 -0.21
CA ARG A 90 9.97 6.47 0.79
C ARG A 90 8.54 6.74 0.36
N GLU A 91 8.31 6.99 -0.92
CA GLU A 91 6.99 7.23 -1.47
C GLU A 91 6.06 6.04 -1.25
N SER A 92 6.54 4.81 -1.49
CA SER A 92 5.79 3.57 -1.18
C SER A 92 5.24 3.54 0.26
N VAL A 93 6.05 3.98 1.24
CA VAL A 93 5.63 4.09 2.64
C VAL A 93 4.57 5.19 2.83
N LYS A 94 4.73 6.34 2.16
CA LYS A 94 3.74 7.44 2.23
C LYS A 94 2.39 7.00 1.68
N LEU A 95 2.36 6.27 0.57
CA LEU A 95 1.11 5.77 -0.05
C LEU A 95 0.37 4.80 0.89
N ALA A 96 1.08 3.86 1.53
CA ALA A 96 0.50 2.99 2.54
C ALA A 96 -0.05 3.78 3.75
N MET A 97 0.67 4.81 4.19
CA MET A 97 0.23 5.69 5.28
C MET A 97 -0.99 6.53 4.91
N GLN A 98 -1.08 7.02 3.67
CA GLN A 98 -2.26 7.73 3.15
C GLN A 98 -3.49 6.82 3.18
N ALA A 99 -3.36 5.57 2.72
CA ALA A 99 -4.45 4.59 2.78
C ALA A 99 -4.92 4.33 4.22
N LYS A 100 -3.98 4.15 5.15
CA LYS A 100 -4.29 4.01 6.58
C LYS A 100 -5.05 5.23 7.12
N ASN A 101 -4.60 6.44 6.80
CA ASN A 101 -5.23 7.66 7.28
C ASN A 101 -6.66 7.80 6.73
N LYS A 102 -6.85 7.56 5.42
CA LYS A 102 -8.18 7.53 4.79
C LYS A 102 -9.11 6.51 5.46
N TYR A 103 -8.61 5.32 5.76
CA TYR A 103 -9.39 4.30 6.47
C TYR A 103 -9.79 4.75 7.88
N LEU A 104 -8.86 5.33 8.65
CA LEU A 104 -9.15 5.84 9.99
C LEU A 104 -10.15 7.01 9.98
N GLU A 105 -10.11 7.87 8.97
CA GLU A 105 -11.10 8.92 8.77
C GLU A 105 -12.49 8.32 8.50
N ARG A 106 -12.61 7.35 7.59
CA ARG A 106 -13.87 6.63 7.30
C ARG A 106 -14.46 5.97 8.55
N LEU A 107 -13.62 5.35 9.40
CA LEU A 107 -14.07 4.76 10.66
C LEU A 107 -14.63 5.79 11.64
N LYS A 108 -14.05 6.99 11.70
CA LYS A 108 -14.58 8.07 12.54
C LYS A 108 -15.95 8.53 12.04
N ASP A 109 -16.11 8.66 10.72
CA ASP A 109 -17.38 9.07 10.11
C ASP A 109 -18.50 8.06 10.38
N CYS A 110 -18.21 6.77 10.19
CA CYS A 110 -19.15 5.70 10.50
C CYS A 110 -19.56 5.65 11.99
N ASN A 111 -18.64 5.99 12.90
CA ASN A 111 -18.96 6.03 14.33
C ASN A 111 -19.74 7.28 14.71
N ARG A 112 -19.51 8.43 14.05
CA ARG A 112 -20.28 9.67 14.25
C ARG A 112 -21.76 9.52 13.87
N HIS A 113 -22.10 8.61 12.98
CA HIS A 113 -23.49 8.34 12.58
C HIS A 113 -24.17 7.20 13.38
N LYS A 114 -23.49 6.64 14.39
CA LYS A 114 -24.04 5.58 15.27
C LYS A 114 -24.46 6.07 16.65
N GLU A 115 -24.23 7.33 17.00
CA GLU A 115 -24.72 7.93 18.25
C GLU A 115 -26.03 8.70 18.00
N PRO A 116 -27.15 8.37 18.67
CA PRO A 116 -28.31 9.24 18.81
C PRO A 116 -28.07 10.39 19.80
#